data_AF-B1A1A2-F1
#
_entry.id   AF-B1A1A2-F1
#
_cell.length_a   1.000
_cell.length_b   1.000
_cell.length_c   1.000
_cell.angle_alpha   90.00
_cell.angle_beta   90.00
_cell.angle_gamma   90.00
#
_symmetry.space_group_name_H-M   'P 1'
#
loop_
_entity.id
_entity.type
_entity.pdbx_description
1 polymer ?
#
loop_
_entity_poly.entity_id
_entity_poly.type
_entity_poly.pdbx_seq_one_letter_code
_entity_poly.pdbx_strand_id
1 'polypeptide(L)'
;MLRKSQLQILLLLLGIFILGCESKKSDKFQEQEYVKKKVVKRTMPELNDENAMEELTWYGQENQDSIVLLSTRLGDIKIKLYKDTWRHRSSFIMLTKRGYFNNSEFYRVVPQFIAQGGDTDDPKFRKKKRSFGKYHLPNEIYPQKHIH
;
A
#
# COMPACT_ATOMS: atom_id res chain seq x y z
N MET A 1 -20.83 50.18 -41.15
CA MET A 1 -22.24 49.73 -41.09
C MET A 1 -22.27 48.21 -41.29
N LEU A 2 -22.54 47.42 -40.23
CA LEU A 2 -22.68 45.96 -40.37
C LEU A 2 -23.97 45.64 -41.13
N ARG A 3 -23.90 44.75 -42.13
CA ARG A 3 -25.06 44.28 -42.90
C ARG A 3 -25.90 43.33 -42.06
N LYS A 4 -27.24 43.37 -42.20
CA LYS A 4 -28.19 42.56 -41.39
C LYS A 4 -27.84 41.07 -41.35
N SER A 5 -27.30 40.51 -42.43
CA SER A 5 -26.85 39.11 -42.50
C SER A 5 -25.62 38.83 -41.61
N GLN A 6 -24.69 39.79 -41.52
CA GLN A 6 -23.51 39.68 -40.65
C GLN A 6 -23.88 39.86 -39.17
N LEU A 7 -24.91 40.66 -38.89
CA LEU A 7 -25.45 40.80 -37.52
C LEU A 7 -26.17 39.51 -37.07
N GLN A 8 -26.88 38.83 -37.96
CA GLN A 8 -27.52 37.53 -37.66
C GLN A 8 -26.50 36.42 -37.42
N ILE A 9 -25.41 36.37 -38.19
CA ILE A 9 -24.32 35.40 -37.98
C ILE A 9 -23.59 35.68 -36.67
N LEU A 10 -23.35 36.95 -36.33
CA LEU A 10 -22.72 37.34 -35.07
C LEU A 10 -23.60 36.99 -33.85
N LEU A 11 -24.94 37.14 -33.96
CA LEU A 11 -25.88 36.74 -32.92
C LEU A 11 -26.00 35.21 -32.75
N LEU A 12 -25.89 34.45 -33.85
CA LEU A 12 -25.86 32.98 -33.79
C LEU A 12 -24.57 32.44 -33.15
N LEU A 13 -23.42 33.09 -33.42
CA LEU A 13 -22.14 32.71 -32.82
C LEU A 13 -22.04 33.10 -31.34
N LEU A 14 -22.66 34.21 -30.91
CA LEU A 14 -22.75 34.58 -29.50
C LEU A 14 -23.64 33.62 -28.69
N GLY A 15 -24.69 33.06 -29.31
CA GLY A 15 -25.62 32.12 -28.67
C GLY A 15 -25.01 30.75 -28.34
N ILE A 16 -24.02 30.29 -29.12
CA ILE A 16 -23.32 29.01 -28.87
C ILE A 16 -22.38 29.12 -27.66
N PHE A 17 -21.90 30.32 -27.33
CA PHE A 17 -20.99 30.53 -26.20
C PHE A 17 -21.68 30.54 -24.83
N ILE A 18 -23.02 30.68 -24.78
CA ILE A 18 -23.79 30.82 -23.53
C ILE A 18 -24.37 29.47 -23.05
N LEU A 19 -24.34 28.42 -23.87
CA LEU A 19 -24.76 27.05 -23.48
C LEU A 19 -23.60 26.15 -22.99
N GLY A 20 -22.37 26.69 -22.93
CA GLY A 20 -21.16 25.94 -22.57
C GLY A 20 -20.68 26.12 -21.12
N CYS A 21 -21.56 26.48 -20.18
CA CYS A 21 -21.22 26.58 -18.76
C CYS A 21 -21.99 25.51 -17.96
N GLU A 22 -21.52 24.27 -18.04
CA GLU A 22 -21.93 23.23 -17.10
C GLU A 22 -21.11 23.43 -15.82
N SER A 23 -21.80 23.77 -14.73
CA SER A 23 -21.21 23.94 -13.42
C SER A 23 -20.39 22.70 -13.06
N LYS A 24 -19.06 22.82 -13.00
CA LYS A 24 -18.24 21.85 -12.26
C LYS A 24 -18.64 21.94 -10.80
N LYS A 25 -19.65 21.15 -10.43
CA LYS A 25 -19.81 20.68 -9.06
C LYS A 25 -18.44 20.16 -8.64
N SER A 26 -17.97 20.62 -7.49
CA SER A 26 -16.90 19.96 -6.76
C SER A 26 -17.10 18.45 -6.89
N ASP A 27 -16.05 17.73 -7.30
CA ASP A 27 -16.07 16.28 -7.32
C ASP A 27 -16.49 15.82 -5.92
N LYS A 28 -17.77 15.46 -5.79
CA LYS A 28 -18.25 14.71 -4.65
C LYS A 28 -17.47 13.42 -4.73
N PHE A 29 -16.48 13.28 -3.85
CA PHE A 29 -15.85 12.01 -3.55
C PHE A 29 -17.02 11.04 -3.32
N GLN A 30 -17.28 10.18 -4.30
CA GLN A 30 -18.29 9.16 -4.15
C GLN A 30 -17.75 8.26 -3.05
N GLU A 31 -18.34 8.40 -1.87
CA GLU A 31 -18.25 7.39 -0.84
C GLU A 31 -18.80 6.12 -1.48
N GLN A 32 -17.90 5.33 -2.04
CA GLN A 32 -18.21 3.98 -2.44
C GLN A 32 -18.75 3.32 -1.18
N GLU A 33 -20.02 2.97 -1.22
CA GLU A 33 -20.68 2.17 -0.22
C GLU A 33 -19.80 0.94 0.00
N TYR A 34 -19.05 0.96 1.11
CA TYR A 34 -18.22 -0.15 1.54
C TYR A 34 -19.20 -1.29 1.84
N VAL A 35 -19.42 -2.13 0.84
CA VAL A 35 -20.12 -3.40 1.01
C VAL A 35 -19.33 -4.12 2.10
N LYS A 36 -19.88 -4.13 3.32
CA LYS A 36 -19.37 -4.92 4.44
C LYS A 36 -19.47 -6.39 4.03
N LYS A 37 -18.47 -6.85 3.27
CA LYS A 37 -18.17 -8.27 3.16
C LYS A 37 -18.05 -8.74 4.60
N LYS A 38 -18.85 -9.72 5.00
CA LYS A 38 -18.74 -10.34 6.32
C LYS A 38 -17.28 -10.79 6.48
N VAL A 39 -16.46 -9.98 7.14
CA VAL A 39 -15.09 -10.34 7.48
C VAL A 39 -15.23 -11.44 8.50
N VAL A 40 -15.17 -12.68 8.04
CA VAL A 40 -14.93 -13.82 8.92
C VAL A 40 -13.61 -13.48 9.60
N LYS A 41 -13.68 -13.18 10.89
CA LYS A 41 -12.53 -12.80 11.71
C LYS A 41 -11.70 -14.05 11.94
N ARG A 42 -11.05 -14.57 10.89
CA ARG A 42 -10.10 -15.67 10.98
C ARG A 42 -8.88 -15.13 11.70
N THR A 43 -8.67 -15.60 12.92
CA THR A 43 -7.47 -15.30 13.68
C THR A 43 -6.31 -16.02 13.01
N MET A 44 -5.27 -15.27 12.67
CA MET A 44 -4.08 -15.86 12.05
C MET A 44 -3.38 -16.77 13.08
N PRO A 45 -3.14 -18.06 12.75
CA PRO A 45 -2.41 -18.95 13.64
C PRO A 45 -0.94 -18.50 13.78
N GLU A 46 -0.22 -19.17 14.68
CA GLU A 46 1.24 -19.11 14.70
C GLU A 46 1.78 -19.71 13.39
N LEU A 47 2.70 -18.99 12.72
CA LEU A 47 3.22 -19.42 11.42
C LEU A 47 4.42 -20.35 11.58
N ASN A 48 4.43 -21.43 10.79
CA ASN A 48 5.54 -22.36 10.67
C ASN A 48 5.77 -22.71 9.20
N ASP A 49 6.81 -23.51 8.91
CA ASP A 49 7.15 -23.88 7.54
C ASP A 49 6.02 -24.67 6.82
N GLU A 50 5.12 -25.31 7.56
CA GLU A 50 4.01 -26.10 7.02
C GLU A 50 2.82 -25.23 6.59
N ASN A 51 2.47 -24.22 7.40
CA ASN A 51 1.26 -23.41 7.18
C ASN A 51 1.52 -22.03 6.57
N ALA A 52 2.76 -21.51 6.61
CA ALA A 52 3.05 -20.12 6.28
C ALA A 52 2.62 -19.76 4.85
N MET A 53 2.83 -20.65 3.89
CA MET A 53 2.49 -20.41 2.50
C MET A 53 0.99 -20.24 2.28
N GLU A 54 0.16 -21.12 2.86
CA GLU A 54 -1.29 -21.04 2.73
C GLU A 54 -1.83 -19.79 3.44
N GLU A 55 -1.40 -19.58 4.68
CA GLU A 55 -1.87 -18.46 5.51
C GLU A 55 -1.48 -17.10 4.92
N LEU A 56 -0.26 -16.97 4.38
CA LEU A 56 0.18 -15.74 3.72
C LEU A 56 -0.50 -15.53 2.36
N THR A 57 -0.86 -16.59 1.64
CA THR A 57 -1.65 -16.48 0.39
C THR A 57 -3.00 -15.86 0.69
N TRP A 58 -3.72 -16.43 1.66
CA TRP A 58 -5.01 -15.90 2.09
C TRP A 58 -4.89 -14.47 2.62
N TYR A 59 -3.91 -14.22 3.51
CA TYR A 59 -3.71 -12.90 4.09
C TYR A 59 -3.43 -11.83 3.02
N GLY A 60 -2.61 -12.16 2.01
CA GLY A 60 -2.26 -11.28 0.92
C GLY A 60 -3.44 -10.91 0.00
N GLN A 61 -4.40 -11.83 -0.18
CA GLN A 61 -5.62 -11.59 -0.95
C GLN A 61 -6.56 -10.60 -0.23
N GLU A 62 -6.69 -10.75 1.09
CA GLU A 62 -7.53 -9.88 1.92
C GLU A 62 -6.84 -8.54 2.27
N ASN A 63 -5.50 -8.46 2.16
CA ASN A 63 -4.73 -7.26 2.48
C ASN A 63 -3.91 -6.79 1.26
N GLN A 64 -4.51 -5.92 0.46
CA GLN A 64 -3.93 -5.41 -0.79
C GLN A 64 -3.05 -4.15 -0.64
N ASP A 65 -2.74 -3.75 0.59
CA ASP A 65 -1.91 -2.58 0.88
C ASP A 65 -0.53 -2.65 0.19
N SER A 66 -0.07 -1.53 -0.36
CA SER A 66 1.22 -1.48 -1.08
C SER A 66 2.11 -0.35 -0.61
N ILE A 67 1.64 0.47 0.33
CA ILE A 67 2.38 1.59 0.89
C ILE A 67 2.40 1.41 2.40
N VAL A 68 3.59 1.46 2.99
CA VAL A 68 3.81 1.42 4.44
C VAL A 68 4.53 2.70 4.85
N LEU A 69 4.06 3.32 5.93
CA LEU A 69 4.75 4.42 6.59
C LEU A 69 5.53 3.85 7.77
N LEU A 70 6.86 3.94 7.71
CA LEU A 70 7.75 3.60 8.81
C LEU A 70 8.13 4.90 9.52
N SER A 71 7.52 5.13 10.68
CA SER A 71 7.85 6.29 11.52
C SER A 71 9.00 5.97 12.46
N THR A 72 10.03 6.82 12.44
CA THR A 72 11.22 6.68 13.28
C THR A 72 11.47 7.98 14.05
N ARG A 73 12.36 7.94 15.04
CA ARG A 73 12.83 9.14 15.75
C ARG A 73 13.53 10.17 14.85
N LEU A 74 13.96 9.78 13.66
CA LEU A 74 14.65 10.64 12.68
C LEU A 74 13.72 11.10 11.55
N GLY A 75 12.43 10.74 11.61
CA GLY A 75 11.44 11.07 10.59
C GLY A 75 10.80 9.84 9.96
N ASP A 76 9.94 10.11 8.99
CA ASP A 76 9.11 9.12 8.33
C ASP A 76 9.76 8.61 7.02
N ILE A 77 9.64 7.31 6.79
CA ILE A 77 10.06 6.66 5.55
C ILE A 77 8.82 6.03 4.92
N LYS A 78 8.53 6.42 3.67
CA LYS A 78 7.42 5.85 2.90
C LYS A 78 7.93 4.73 2.00
N ILE A 79 7.48 3.51 2.24
CA ILE A 79 7.93 2.30 1.56
C ILE A 79 6.83 1.85 0.60
N LYS A 80 7.17 1.65 -0.68
CA LYS A 80 6.31 1.01 -1.67
C LYS A 80 6.69 -0.46 -1.82
N LEU A 81 5.71 -1.34 -1.67
CA LEU A 81 5.83 -2.79 -1.82
C LEU A 81 5.30 -3.22 -3.18
N TYR A 82 6.05 -4.05 -3.89
CA TYR A 82 5.67 -4.56 -5.20
C TYR A 82 4.84 -5.85 -5.07
N LYS A 83 3.98 -6.09 -6.07
CA LYS A 83 3.05 -7.24 -6.08
C LYS A 83 3.67 -8.54 -6.57
N ASP A 84 4.82 -8.46 -7.25
CA ASP A 84 5.60 -9.60 -7.75
C ASP A 84 6.23 -10.43 -6.63
N THR A 85 6.50 -9.81 -5.48
CA THR A 85 7.03 -10.43 -4.27
C THR A 85 5.92 -10.70 -3.26
N TRP A 86 4.85 -11.38 -3.70
CA TRP A 86 3.62 -11.48 -2.93
C TRP A 86 3.80 -12.21 -1.59
N ARG A 87 4.71 -13.20 -1.49
CA ARG A 87 4.97 -13.93 -0.24
C ARG A 87 5.58 -12.99 0.81
N HIS A 88 6.67 -12.32 0.44
CA HIS A 88 7.37 -11.40 1.34
C HIS A 88 6.54 -10.16 1.66
N ARG A 89 5.83 -9.61 0.65
CA ARG A 89 4.91 -8.49 0.84
C ARG A 89 3.82 -8.83 1.86
N SER A 90 3.18 -9.99 1.73
CA SER A 90 2.09 -10.39 2.62
C SER A 90 2.60 -10.60 4.06
N SER A 91 3.77 -11.22 4.21
CA SER A 91 4.44 -11.37 5.50
C SER A 91 4.77 -10.01 6.11
N PHE A 92 5.37 -9.09 5.36
CA PHE A 92 5.74 -7.76 5.84
C PHE A 92 4.53 -6.94 6.28
N ILE A 93 3.43 -6.94 5.51
CA ILE A 93 2.19 -6.24 5.88
C ILE A 93 1.58 -6.88 7.14
N MET A 94 1.55 -8.20 7.22
CA MET A 94 1.05 -8.92 8.39
C MET A 94 1.82 -8.53 9.65
N LEU A 95 3.16 -8.60 9.59
CA LEU A 95 4.04 -8.21 10.70
C LEU A 95 3.83 -6.74 11.08
N THR A 96 3.72 -5.85 10.09
CA THR A 96 3.48 -4.42 10.29
C THR A 96 2.15 -4.17 11.00
N LYS A 97 1.03 -4.70 10.51
CA LYS A 97 -0.31 -4.50 11.10
C LYS A 97 -0.43 -5.08 12.51
N ARG A 98 0.34 -6.13 12.81
CA ARG A 98 0.42 -6.74 14.14
C ARG A 98 1.47 -6.06 15.04
N GLY A 99 2.08 -4.96 14.60
CA GLY A 99 3.01 -4.16 15.37
C GLY A 99 4.35 -4.84 15.66
N TYR A 100 4.77 -5.82 14.86
CA TYR A 100 6.03 -6.55 15.04
C TYR A 100 7.24 -5.60 15.12
N PHE A 101 7.32 -4.66 14.18
CA PHE A 101 8.45 -3.72 14.06
C PHE A 101 8.45 -2.58 15.10
N ASN A 102 7.40 -2.43 15.91
CA ASN A 102 7.35 -1.40 16.93
C ASN A 102 8.48 -1.61 17.95
N ASN A 103 9.26 -0.55 18.17
CA ASN A 103 10.45 -0.52 19.02
C ASN A 103 11.58 -1.46 18.57
N SER A 104 11.60 -1.88 17.30
CA SER A 104 12.79 -2.52 16.71
C SER A 104 13.84 -1.48 16.34
N GLU A 105 15.07 -1.93 16.13
CA GLU A 105 16.23 -1.06 15.90
C GLU A 105 16.83 -1.27 14.51
N PHE A 106 17.58 -0.26 14.05
CA PHE A 106 18.57 -0.42 13.00
C PHE A 106 19.91 -0.81 13.64
N TYR A 107 20.11 -2.10 13.88
CA TYR A 107 21.27 -2.60 14.63
C TYR A 107 22.56 -2.63 13.79
N ARG A 108 22.47 -2.52 12.46
CA ARG A 108 23.66 -2.45 11.60
C ARG A 108 23.50 -1.38 10.54
N VAL A 109 24.39 -0.39 10.56
CA VAL A 109 24.45 0.69 9.57
C VAL A 109 25.85 0.74 8.97
N VAL A 110 25.94 0.47 7.68
CA VAL A 110 27.17 0.61 6.89
C VAL A 110 27.00 1.80 5.95
N PRO A 111 27.78 2.89 6.12
CA PRO A 111 27.66 4.08 5.28
C PRO A 111 27.72 3.74 3.80
N GLN A 112 26.85 4.38 3.01
CA GLN A 112 26.78 4.21 1.55
C GLN A 112 26.51 2.77 1.07
N PHE A 113 26.00 1.91 1.95
CA PHE A 113 25.68 0.52 1.60
C PHE A 113 24.32 0.11 2.12
N ILE A 114 24.14 -0.01 3.44
CA ILE A 114 22.89 -0.54 3.99
C ILE A 114 22.64 -0.07 5.42
N ALA A 115 21.36 0.16 5.74
CA ALA A 115 20.85 0.20 7.09
C ALA A 115 19.94 -1.04 7.28
N GLN A 116 20.38 -1.99 8.09
CA GLN A 116 19.63 -3.21 8.42
C GLN A 116 18.96 -3.05 9.78
N GLY A 117 17.71 -3.50 9.88
CA GLY A 117 16.92 -3.40 11.10
C GLY A 117 15.74 -4.36 11.13
N GLY A 118 14.83 -4.12 12.08
CA GLY A 118 13.66 -4.97 12.29
C GLY A 118 13.84 -6.03 13.39
N ASP A 119 14.92 -5.94 14.16
CA ASP A 119 15.18 -6.75 15.36
C ASP A 119 15.80 -5.87 16.47
N THR A 120 15.96 -6.40 17.68
CA THR A 120 16.68 -5.77 18.80
C THR A 120 17.20 -6.85 19.75
N ASP A 121 18.24 -6.53 20.52
CA ASP A 121 18.79 -7.40 21.55
C ASP A 121 17.91 -7.48 22.82
N ASP A 122 16.80 -6.73 22.89
CA ASP A 122 15.86 -6.78 24.02
C ASP A 122 15.25 -8.20 24.20
N PRO A 123 15.44 -8.85 25.37
CA PRO A 123 14.83 -10.13 25.68
C PRO A 123 13.29 -10.16 25.54
N LYS A 124 12.61 -9.04 25.79
CA LYS A 124 11.15 -8.90 25.61
C LYS A 124 10.78 -8.98 24.13
N PHE A 125 11.57 -8.34 23.27
CA PHE A 125 11.38 -8.42 21.83
C PHE A 125 11.58 -9.84 21.32
N ARG A 126 12.56 -10.58 21.82
CA ARG A 126 12.73 -12.01 21.49
C ARG A 126 11.50 -12.85 21.81
N LYS A 127 10.84 -12.61 22.96
CA LYS A 127 9.59 -13.31 23.31
C LYS A 127 8.46 -12.94 22.35
N LYS A 128 8.32 -11.65 22.02
CA LYS A 128 7.38 -11.16 21.00
C LYS A 128 7.65 -11.80 19.65
N LYS A 129 8.90 -11.83 19.18
CA LYS A 129 9.30 -12.45 17.91
C LYS A 129 8.85 -13.91 17.83
N ARG A 130 9.05 -14.68 18.90
CA ARG A 130 8.60 -16.08 18.97
C ARG A 130 7.08 -16.23 18.83
N SER A 131 6.27 -15.28 19.31
CA SER A 131 4.80 -15.38 19.19
C SER A 131 4.27 -15.17 17.77
N PHE A 132 5.12 -14.78 16.82
CA PHE A 132 4.78 -14.73 15.39
C PHE A 132 5.10 -16.03 14.66
N GLY A 133 5.69 -17.01 15.36
CA GLY A 133 6.12 -18.27 14.80
C GLY A 133 7.49 -18.19 14.13
N LYS A 134 7.93 -19.32 13.59
CA LYS A 134 9.20 -19.46 12.89
C LYS A 134 8.96 -20.15 11.55
N TYR A 135 9.13 -19.40 10.47
CA TYR A 135 8.89 -19.87 9.12
C TYR A 135 9.89 -19.24 8.15
N HIS A 136 10.12 -19.91 7.03
CA HIS A 136 10.98 -19.47 5.93
C HIS A 136 10.15 -19.31 4.67
N LEU A 137 10.47 -18.27 3.91
CA LEU A 137 9.86 -18.04 2.61
C LEU A 137 10.86 -18.39 1.51
N PRO A 138 10.42 -19.12 0.46
CA PRO A 138 11.23 -19.29 -0.74
C PRO A 138 11.50 -17.92 -1.40
N ASN A 139 12.63 -17.81 -2.09
CA ASN A 139 13.02 -16.57 -2.75
C ASN A 139 12.06 -16.16 -3.89
N GLU A 140 11.93 -14.85 -4.09
CA GLU A 140 11.07 -14.22 -5.12
C GLU A 140 11.91 -13.37 -6.08
N ILE A 141 12.95 -13.97 -6.64
CA ILE A 141 13.86 -13.33 -7.60
C ILE A 141 13.47 -13.78 -9.00
N TYR A 142 13.24 -12.84 -9.92
CA TYR A 142 12.83 -13.14 -11.29
C TYR A 142 13.77 -12.43 -12.29
N PRO A 143 14.93 -13.01 -12.62
CA PRO A 143 15.96 -12.35 -13.45
C PRO A 143 15.48 -11.99 -14.85
N GLN A 144 14.50 -12.72 -15.39
CA GLN A 144 13.92 -12.44 -16.71
C GLN A 144 12.96 -11.25 -16.70
N LYS A 145 12.49 -10.82 -15.52
CA LYS A 145 11.47 -9.78 -15.36
C LYS A 145 12.01 -8.51 -14.72
N HIS A 146 13.03 -8.62 -13.87
CA HIS A 146 13.62 -7.51 -13.14
C HIS A 146 15.14 -7.55 -13.23
N ILE A 147 15.75 -6.38 -13.41
CA ILE A 147 17.20 -6.21 -13.26
C ILE A 147 17.45 -6.09 -11.76
N HIS A 148 18.30 -6.98 -11.22
CA HIS A 148 18.63 -7.07 -9.81
C HIS A 148 20.08 -6.63 -9.57
#